data_AF-A0AAW5MFG8-F1
#
_entry.id   AF-A0AAW5MFG8-F1
#
_cell.length_a   1.000
_cell.length_b   1.000
_cell.length_c   1.000
_cell.angle_alpha   90.00
_cell.angle_beta   90.00
_cell.angle_gamma   90.00
#
_symmetry.space_group_name_H-M   'P 1'
#
loop_
_entity.id
_entity.type
_entity.pdbx_description
1 polymer ?
#
loop_
_entity_poly.entity_id
_entity_poly.type
_entity_poly.pdbx_seq_one_letter_code
_entity_poly.pdbx_strand_id
1 'polypeptide(L)'
;MSKDIQRTALRLPRDLHNAIHEAAAASGRTMNAEIVYRLQRTFDEKEAPTDSAPRQYQRKQKHTLQSDMPDEVMQELMARIQEVWDKYKAAQDK
;
A
#
# COMPACT_ATOMS: atom_id res chain seq x y z
N MET A 1 -15.82 -15.98 -33.86
CA MET A 1 -15.92 -15.64 -32.43
C MET A 1 -15.82 -14.13 -32.28
N SER A 2 -16.85 -13.39 -32.68
CA SER A 2 -16.71 -11.93 -32.95
C SER A 2 -17.86 -11.09 -32.41
N LYS A 3 -18.62 -11.58 -31.42
CA LYS A 3 -19.99 -11.12 -31.18
C LYS A 3 -20.26 -10.26 -29.93
N ASP A 4 -19.26 -9.94 -29.10
CA ASP A 4 -19.46 -9.08 -27.91
C ASP A 4 -18.43 -7.96 -27.77
N ILE A 5 -18.14 -7.23 -28.85
CA ILE A 5 -17.32 -6.00 -28.78
C ILE A 5 -18.24 -4.81 -29.04
N GLN A 6 -18.44 -3.97 -28.02
CA GLN A 6 -19.13 -2.71 -28.22
C GLN A 6 -18.17 -1.65 -28.79
N ARG A 7 -18.55 -1.05 -29.92
CA ARG A 7 -17.76 0.01 -30.55
C ARG A 7 -18.00 1.33 -29.80
N THR A 8 -16.97 1.81 -29.13
CA THR A 8 -17.01 3.08 -28.40
C THR A 8 -16.33 4.17 -29.22
N ALA A 9 -17.05 5.26 -29.50
CA ALA A 9 -16.48 6.47 -30.08
C ALA A 9 -15.97 7.38 -28.95
N LEU A 10 -14.79 7.09 -28.42
CA LEU A 10 -14.20 7.86 -27.33
C LEU A 10 -13.60 9.17 -27.85
N ARG A 11 -13.93 10.29 -27.21
CA ARG A 11 -13.32 11.59 -27.51
C ARG A 11 -12.14 11.82 -26.57
N LEU A 12 -10.94 11.95 -27.13
CA LEU A 12 -9.72 12.16 -26.37
C LEU A 12 -9.14 13.56 -26.68
N PRO A 13 -8.59 14.27 -25.68
CA PRO A 13 -7.70 15.39 -25.92
C PRO A 13 -6.52 14.97 -26.81
N ARG A 14 -6.04 15.89 -27.66
CA ARG A 14 -5.00 15.59 -28.65
C ARG A 14 -3.71 15.05 -28.01
N ASP A 15 -3.30 15.66 -26.90
CA ASP A 15 -2.07 15.29 -26.21
C ASP A 15 -2.17 13.85 -25.65
N LEU A 16 -3.33 13.49 -25.11
CA LEU A 16 -3.57 12.14 -24.59
C LEU A 16 -3.60 11.11 -25.72
N HIS A 17 -4.21 11.44 -26.86
CA HIS A 17 -4.21 10.55 -28.03
C HIS A 17 -2.78 10.25 -28.50
N ASN A 18 -1.93 11.29 -28.60
CA ASN A 18 -0.53 11.12 -29.00
C ASN A 18 0.26 10.29 -27.99
N ALA A 19 0.10 10.56 -26.70
CA ALA A 19 0.76 9.80 -25.65
C ALA A 19 0.40 8.31 -25.66
N ILE A 20 -0.87 7.97 -25.93
CA ILE A 20 -1.30 6.56 -26.07
C ILE A 20 -0.69 5.93 -27.33
N HIS A 21 -0.63 6.68 -28.44
CA HIS A 21 -0.03 6.19 -29.68
C HIS A 21 1.46 5.87 -29.52
N GLU A 22 2.23 6.75 -28.88
CA GLU A 22 3.64 6.53 -28.56
C GLU A 22 3.84 5.34 -27.62
N ALA A 23 3.02 5.23 -26.57
CA ALA A 23 3.09 4.11 -25.64
C ALA A 23 2.76 2.77 -26.30
N ALA A 24 1.80 2.74 -27.22
CA ALA A 24 1.45 1.56 -27.99
C ALA A 24 2.60 1.12 -28.90
N ALA A 25 3.27 2.08 -29.57
CA ALA A 25 4.45 1.80 -30.38
C ALA A 25 5.60 1.24 -29.54
N ALA A 26 5.85 1.82 -28.36
CA ALA A 26 6.88 1.36 -27.43
C ALA A 26 6.59 -0.04 -26.87
N SER A 27 5.31 -0.39 -26.65
CA SER A 27 4.90 -1.69 -26.11
C SER A 27 4.68 -2.77 -27.18
N GLY A 28 4.79 -2.41 -28.47
CA GLY A 28 4.51 -3.32 -29.60
C GLY A 28 3.02 -3.69 -29.73
N ARG A 29 2.12 -2.89 -29.14
CA ARG A 29 0.66 -3.11 -29.17
C ARG A 29 0.00 -2.20 -30.20
N THR A 30 -1.19 -2.59 -30.66
CA THR A 30 -2.07 -1.64 -31.35
C THR A 30 -2.59 -0.61 -30.33
N MET A 31 -2.95 0.59 -30.81
CA MET A 31 -3.48 1.64 -29.93
C MET A 31 -4.69 1.16 -29.11
N ASN A 32 -5.62 0.42 -29.74
CA ASN A 32 -6.77 -0.16 -29.03
C ASN A 32 -6.35 -1.20 -27.98
N ALA A 33 -5.36 -2.04 -28.28
CA ALA A 33 -4.87 -3.02 -27.32
C ALA A 33 -4.18 -2.36 -26.12
N GLU A 34 -3.46 -1.26 -26.33
CA GLU A 34 -2.87 -0.46 -25.23
C GLU A 34 -3.94 0.21 -24.37
N ILE A 35 -5.01 0.76 -24.98
CA ILE A 35 -6.16 1.33 -24.25
C ILE A 35 -6.82 0.25 -23.39
N VAL A 36 -7.15 -0.91 -23.98
CA VAL A 36 -7.77 -2.02 -23.26
C VAL A 36 -6.87 -2.50 -22.12
N TYR A 37 -5.58 -2.71 -22.37
CA TYR A 37 -4.61 -3.14 -21.36
C TYR A 37 -4.59 -2.19 -20.15
N ARG A 38 -4.50 -0.88 -20.39
CA ARG A 38 -4.49 0.12 -19.32
C ARG A 38 -5.78 0.11 -18.52
N LEU A 39 -6.94 0.04 -19.19
CA LEU A 39 -8.24 0.01 -18.52
C LEU A 39 -8.40 -1.27 -17.69
N GLN A 40 -8.08 -2.44 -18.26
CA GLN A 40 -8.17 -3.73 -17.59
C GLN A 40 -7.33 -3.74 -16.31
N ARG A 41 -6.09 -3.25 -16.41
CA ARG A 41 -5.17 -3.14 -15.28
C ARG A 41 -5.75 -2.34 -14.11
N THR A 42 -6.55 -1.30 -14.35
CA THR A 42 -7.17 -0.52 -13.25
C THR A 42 -8.24 -1.29 -12.48
N PHE A 43 -8.87 -2.29 -13.11
CA PHE A 43 -9.80 -3.19 -12.43
C PHE A 43 -9.06 -4.30 -11.69
N ASP A 44 -8.02 -4.87 -12.31
CA ASP A 44 -7.22 -5.95 -11.72
C ASP A 44 -6.43 -5.48 -10.48
N GLU A 45 -5.88 -4.25 -10.50
CA GLU A 45 -5.15 -3.67 -9.35
C GLU A 45 -6.07 -3.37 -8.16
N LYS A 46 -7.38 -3.22 -8.37
CA LYS A 46 -8.34 -3.08 -7.28
C LYS A 46 -8.63 -4.40 -6.58
N GLU A 47 -8.40 -5.52 -7.26
CA GLU A 47 -8.51 -6.88 -6.71
C GLU A 47 -7.19 -7.44 -6.18
N ALA A 48 -6.06 -6.77 -6.46
CA ALA A 48 -4.85 -7.04 -5.71
C ALA A 48 -5.19 -6.89 -4.22
N PRO A 49 -4.93 -7.90 -3.38
CA PRO A 49 -5.13 -7.74 -1.96
C PRO A 49 -4.24 -6.54 -1.57
N THR A 50 -4.88 -5.42 -1.25
CA THR A 50 -4.28 -4.50 -0.32
C THR A 50 -3.84 -5.40 0.81
N ASP A 51 -2.54 -5.48 1.07
CA ASP A 51 -1.98 -6.20 2.20
C ASP A 51 -2.35 -5.42 3.48
N SER A 52 -3.66 -5.30 3.68
CA SER A 52 -4.40 -4.96 4.88
C SER A 52 -4.83 -6.26 5.55
N ALA A 53 -4.08 -7.34 5.33
CA ALA A 53 -3.87 -8.29 6.40
C ALA A 53 -3.29 -7.49 7.57
N PRO A 54 -3.86 -7.57 8.80
CA PRO A 54 -3.20 -6.96 9.95
C PRO A 54 -1.80 -7.56 10.00
N ARG A 55 -0.76 -6.73 9.89
CA ARG A 55 0.64 -7.16 10.04
C ARG A 55 0.69 -8.01 11.30
N GLN A 56 0.75 -9.32 11.16
CA GLN A 56 0.98 -10.19 12.29
C GLN A 56 2.41 -9.91 12.71
N TYR A 57 2.57 -9.10 13.76
CA TYR A 57 3.85 -8.88 14.40
C TYR A 57 4.33 -10.23 14.92
N GLN A 58 5.06 -10.98 14.10
CA GLN A 58 5.84 -12.11 14.59
C GLN A 58 6.92 -11.50 15.48
N ARG A 59 6.72 -11.63 16.78
CA ARG A 59 7.68 -11.22 17.79
C ARG A 59 8.97 -11.98 17.51
N LYS A 60 9.92 -11.33 16.83
CA LYS A 60 11.28 -11.84 16.68
C LYS A 60 11.81 -12.09 18.09
N GLN A 61 12.45 -13.25 18.27
CA GLN A 61 12.95 -13.69 19.57
C GLN A 61 13.71 -12.56 20.27
N LYS A 62 13.54 -12.44 21.60
CA LYS A 62 14.19 -11.41 22.41
C LYS A 62 15.71 -11.56 22.29
N HIS A 63 16.34 -10.86 21.35
CA HIS A 63 17.73 -10.51 21.55
C HIS A 63 17.76 -9.52 22.72
N THR A 64 18.65 -9.77 23.69
CA THR A 64 19.05 -8.77 24.67
C THR A 64 19.52 -7.57 23.86
N LEU A 65 18.72 -6.51 23.86
CA LEU A 65 19.11 -5.24 23.28
C LEU A 65 20.36 -4.83 24.08
N GLN A 66 21.55 -5.00 23.50
CA GLN A 66 22.75 -4.40 24.06
C GLN A 66 22.62 -2.91 23.80
N SER A 67 21.82 -2.23 24.63
CA SER A 67 21.91 -0.79 24.73
C SER A 67 23.19 -0.47 25.49
N ASP A 68 23.96 0.49 25.02
CA ASP A 68 25.04 1.12 25.80
C ASP A 68 24.52 1.92 27.02
N MET A 69 23.24 1.74 27.37
CA MET A 69 22.56 2.43 28.45
C MET A 69 22.78 1.68 29.77
N PRO A 70 23.25 2.36 30.84
CA PRO A 70 23.41 1.76 32.16
C PRO A 70 22.08 1.21 32.70
N ASP A 71 22.15 0.10 33.45
CA ASP A 71 20.97 -0.58 34.01
C ASP A 71 20.09 0.35 34.86
N GLU A 72 20.70 1.29 35.60
CA GLU A 72 19.98 2.26 36.43
C GLU A 72 19.04 3.15 35.59
N VAL A 73 19.52 3.61 34.44
CA VAL A 73 18.75 4.46 33.51
C VAL A 73 17.63 3.65 32.86
N MET A 74 17.88 2.38 32.54
CA MET A 74 16.84 1.48 32.03
C MET A 74 15.76 1.22 33.08
N GLN A 75 16.11 1.06 34.35
CA GLN A 75 15.14 0.88 35.44
C GLN A 75 14.29 2.13 35.67
N GLU A 76 14.90 3.32 35.69
CA GLU A 76 14.18 4.58 35.83
C GLU A 76 13.19 4.80 34.68
N LEU A 77 13.63 4.53 33.44
CA LEU A 77 12.77 4.61 32.26
C LEU A 77 11.58 3.65 32.36
N MET A 78 11.79 2.40 32.78
CA MET A 78 10.72 1.43 32.96
C MET A 78 9.72 1.87 34.04
N ALA A 79 10.22 2.38 35.18
CA ALA A 79 9.38 2.88 36.25
C ALA A 79 8.51 4.06 35.79
N ARG A 80 9.08 4.98 35.01
CA ARG A 80 8.36 6.13 34.46
C ARG A 80 7.29 5.72 33.45
N ILE A 81 7.59 4.75 32.59
CA ILE A 81 6.62 4.20 31.62
C ILE A 81 5.45 3.56 32.37
N GLN A 82 5.73 2.81 33.45
CA GLN A 82 4.68 2.17 34.25
C GLN A 82 3.76 3.20 34.92
N GLU A 83 4.32 4.25 35.52
CA GLU A 83 3.53 5.31 36.17
C GLU A 83 2.60 6.03 35.17
N VAL A 84 3.09 6.31 33.96
CA VAL A 84 2.28 6.94 32.90
C VAL A 84 1.16 6.00 32.46
N TRP A 85 1.43 4.71 32.36
CA TRP A 85 0.44 3.71 31.99
C TRP A 85 -0.64 3.53 33.06
N ASP A 86 -0.26 3.54 34.34
CA ASP A 86 -1.20 3.46 35.46
C ASP A 86 -2.12 4.68 35.51
N LYS A 87 -1.57 5.89 35.26
CA LYS A 87 -2.38 7.12 35.13
C LYS A 87 -3.36 7.06 33.96
N TYR A 88 -2.91 6.57 32.80
CA TYR A 88 -3.77 6.39 31.64
C TYR A 88 -4.92 5.41 31.93
N LYS A 89 -4.62 4.27 32.56
CA LYS A 89 -5.64 3.30 32.97
C LYS A 89 -6.64 3.88 33.96
N ALA A 90 -6.17 4.56 35.00
CA ALA A 90 -7.03 5.19 36.00
C ALA A 90 -7.94 6.28 35.40
N ALA A 91 -7.53 6.90 34.29
CA ALA A 91 -8.33 7.86 33.54
C ALA A 91 -9.34 7.22 32.58
N GLN A 92 -9.12 5.97 32.15
CA GLN A 92 -10.05 5.20 31.30
C GLN A 92 -11.16 4.51 32.11
N ASP A 93 -10.92 4.22 33.40
CA ASP A 93 -11.89 3.60 34.32
C ASP A 93 -12.84 4.60 35.03
N LYS A 94 -12.84 5.88 34.64
CA LYS A 94 -13.72 6.95 35.17
C LYS A 94 -14.70 7.44 34.12
#